data_AF-A0A2V7V1V8-F1
#
_entry.id   AF-A0A2V7V1V8-F1
#
_cell.length_a   1.000
_cell.length_b   1.000
_cell.length_c   1.000
_cell.angle_alpha   90.00
_cell.angle_beta   90.00
_cell.angle_gamma   90.00
#
_symmetry.space_group_name_H-M   'P 1'
#
loop_
_entity.id
_entity.type
_entity.pdbx_description
1 polymer ?
#
loop_
_entity_poly.entity_id
_entity_poly.type
_entity_poly.pdbx_seq_one_letter_code
_entity_poly.pdbx_strand_id
1 'polypeptide(L)'
;LILGLPPMSQYDAAATPMYASFQASPVLTPYVHREARVSLDEKNDAAAPGAAASLAMDFDEPDRAPDIELNEIVWRAVKGAGARMPPPVRAAFVRPHGPDDEAKDRANTGR
;
A
#
# COMPACT_ATOMS: atom_id res chain seq x y z
N LEU A 1 -11.25 -1.29 23.12
CA LEU A 1 -9.96 -0.69 23.56
C LEU A 1 -10.03 0.84 23.42
N ILE A 2 -9.53 1.60 24.40
CA ILE A 2 -9.78 3.05 24.68
C ILE A 2 -11.25 3.40 24.94
N LEU A 3 -12.17 3.00 24.08
CA LEU A 3 -13.61 3.30 24.17
C LEU A 3 -14.44 2.20 24.85
N GLY A 4 -13.79 1.22 25.49
CA GLY A 4 -14.49 0.11 26.18
C GLY A 4 -15.25 -0.89 25.28
N LEU A 5 -15.19 -0.72 23.95
CA LEU A 5 -15.89 -1.60 23.01
C LEU A 5 -15.20 -2.98 22.89
N PRO A 6 -15.99 -4.07 22.72
CA PRO A 6 -15.46 -5.39 22.38
C PRO A 6 -14.82 -5.38 20.98
N PRO A 7 -13.78 -6.19 20.74
CA PRO A 7 -13.14 -6.29 19.43
C PRO A 7 -14.13 -6.85 18.40
N MET A 8 -14.24 -6.19 17.24
CA MET A 8 -15.14 -6.62 16.16
C MET A 8 -14.47 -7.63 15.23
N SER A 9 -13.14 -7.75 15.29
CA SER A 9 -12.33 -8.69 14.51
C SER A 9 -11.07 -9.13 15.26
N GLN A 10 -10.40 -10.17 14.75
CA GLN A 10 -9.09 -10.61 15.26
C GLN A 10 -8.01 -9.53 15.11
N TYR A 11 -8.09 -8.70 14.06
CA TYR A 11 -7.17 -7.58 13.86
C TYR A 11 -7.33 -6.53 14.96
N ASP A 12 -8.56 -6.23 15.36
CA ASP A 12 -8.83 -5.29 16.46
C ASP A 12 -8.36 -5.84 17.82
N ALA A 13 -8.52 -7.15 18.04
CA ALA A 13 -8.08 -7.81 19.27
C ALA A 13 -6.55 -7.86 19.40
N ALA A 14 -5.85 -8.01 18.28
CA ALA A 14 -4.39 -8.06 18.23
C ALA A 14 -3.73 -6.66 18.13
N ALA A 15 -4.51 -5.60 17.92
CA ALA A 15 -3.99 -4.25 17.77
C ALA A 15 -3.32 -3.76 19.06
N THR A 16 -2.14 -3.14 18.92
CA THR A 16 -1.45 -2.50 20.05
C THR A 16 -2.26 -1.29 20.54
N PRO A 17 -2.64 -1.22 21.82
CA PRO A 17 -3.42 -0.09 22.34
C PRO A 17 -2.64 1.24 22.31
N MET A 18 -3.27 2.32 21.85
CA MET A 18 -2.68 3.67 21.77
C MET A 18 -2.67 4.44 23.11
N TYR A 19 -2.60 3.77 24.26
CA TYR A 19 -2.66 4.45 25.58
C TYR A 19 -1.59 5.55 25.73
N ALA A 20 -0.42 5.35 25.13
CA ALA A 20 0.67 6.34 25.12
C ALA A 20 0.40 7.61 24.30
N SER A 21 -0.67 7.63 23.48
CA SER A 21 -1.06 8.81 22.69
C SER A 21 -1.92 9.81 23.47
N PHE A 22 -2.44 9.41 24.64
CA PHE A 22 -3.31 10.23 25.47
C PHE A 22 -2.62 10.58 26.79
N GLN A 23 -2.88 11.79 27.28
CA GLN A 23 -2.39 12.27 28.56
C GLN A 23 -3.57 12.84 29.37
N ALA A 24 -3.51 12.68 30.69
CA ALA A 24 -4.60 13.09 31.58
C ALA A 24 -4.81 14.61 31.59
N SER A 25 -3.74 15.38 31.44
CA SER A 25 -3.79 16.84 31.35
C SER A 25 -3.64 17.26 29.89
N PRO A 26 -4.61 17.99 29.30
CA PRO A 26 -4.52 18.42 27.92
C PRO A 26 -3.47 19.51 27.74
N VAL A 27 -2.60 19.35 26.74
CA VAL A 27 -1.70 20.41 26.28
C VAL A 27 -2.39 21.15 25.14
N LEU A 28 -2.80 22.39 25.39
CA LEU A 28 -3.53 23.24 24.43
C LEU A 28 -2.61 24.19 23.64
N THR A 29 -1.30 23.95 23.67
CA THR A 29 -0.33 24.74 22.92
C THR A 29 -0.64 24.64 21.41
N PRO A 30 -0.84 25.75 20.69
CA PRO A 30 -1.09 25.72 19.26
C PRO A 30 0.05 25.03 18.51
N TYR A 31 -0.31 24.21 17.53
CA TYR A 31 0.66 23.62 16.63
C TYR A 31 1.23 24.68 15.69
N VAL A 32 2.55 24.87 15.73
CA VAL A 32 3.26 25.68 14.74
C VAL A 32 3.53 24.81 13.53
N HIS A 33 2.83 25.08 12.42
CA HIS A 33 3.04 24.34 11.19
C HIS A 33 4.48 24.50 10.69
N ARG A 34 5.03 23.43 10.12
CA ARG A 34 6.29 23.49 9.41
C ARG A 34 6.01 23.82 7.95
N GLU A 35 6.70 24.83 7.43
CA GLU A 35 6.62 25.15 6.01
C GLU A 35 7.10 23.97 5.15
N ALA A 36 6.55 23.87 3.95
CA ALA A 36 6.95 22.87 2.98
C ALA A 36 8.44 23.05 2.64
N ARG A 37 9.23 21.99 2.76
CA ARG A 37 10.67 21.99 2.43
C ARG A 37 10.93 21.81 0.93
N VAL A 38 9.88 21.56 0.17
CA VAL A 38 9.87 21.37 -1.28
C VAL A 38 8.66 22.13 -1.84
N SER A 39 8.75 22.54 -3.09
CA SER A 39 7.64 23.19 -3.77
C SER A 39 6.48 22.20 -3.89
N LEU A 40 5.28 22.62 -3.48
CA LEU A 40 4.07 21.79 -3.57
C LEU A 40 3.52 21.74 -5.01
N ASP A 41 3.90 22.70 -5.83
CA ASP A 41 3.47 22.85 -7.22
C ASP A 41 4.51 22.31 -8.22
N GLU A 42 5.61 21.75 -7.70
CA GLU A 42 6.64 21.14 -8.55
C GLU A 42 6.06 19.91 -9.27
N LYS A 43 6.15 19.95 -10.60
CA LYS A 43 5.75 18.86 -11.48
C LYS A 43 6.96 18.36 -12.23
N ASN A 44 6.90 17.11 -12.67
CA ASN A 44 7.89 16.57 -13.59
C ASN A 44 7.93 17.41 -14.87
N ASP A 45 9.13 17.80 -15.30
CA ASP A 45 9.35 18.47 -16.58
C ASP A 45 8.90 17.56 -17.73
N ALA A 46 8.48 18.14 -18.87
CA ALA A 46 8.23 17.40 -20.10
C ALA A 46 9.48 16.63 -20.60
N ALA A 47 10.68 17.07 -20.21
CA ALA A 47 11.94 16.38 -20.47
C ALA A 47 12.27 15.27 -19.46
N ALA A 48 11.43 15.01 -18.45
CA ALA A 48 11.69 13.99 -17.45
C ALA A 48 11.78 12.59 -18.07
N PRO A 49 12.58 11.68 -17.47
CA PRO A 49 12.70 10.31 -17.96
C PRO A 49 11.33 9.63 -18.07
N GLY A 50 10.96 9.23 -19.29
CA GLY A 50 9.70 8.53 -19.53
C GLY A 50 8.45 9.43 -19.59
N ALA A 51 8.59 10.76 -19.63
CA ALA A 51 7.45 11.69 -19.67
C ALA A 51 6.53 11.43 -20.89
N ALA A 52 7.11 11.31 -22.09
CA ALA A 52 6.33 11.05 -23.31
C ALA A 52 5.61 9.68 -23.28
N ALA A 53 6.28 8.64 -22.76
CA ALA A 53 5.71 7.32 -22.63
C ALA A 53 4.57 7.30 -21.60
N SER A 54 4.79 7.92 -20.43
CA SER A 54 3.76 8.05 -19.38
C SER A 54 2.55 8.83 -19.86
N LEU A 55 2.72 9.90 -20.64
CA LEU A 55 1.60 10.68 -21.20
C LEU A 55 0.74 9.89 -22.20
N ALA A 56 1.31 8.85 -22.82
CA ALA A 56 0.60 7.99 -23.77
C ALA A 56 -0.10 6.80 -23.10
N MET A 57 0.06 6.60 -21.78
CA MET A 57 -0.56 5.50 -21.05
C MET A 57 -2.03 5.77 -20.74
N ASP A 58 -2.82 4.68 -20.69
CA ASP A 58 -4.22 4.69 -20.30
C ASP A 58 -4.33 4.61 -18.76
N PHE A 59 -4.85 5.68 -18.15
CA PHE A 59 -5.11 5.78 -16.70
C PHE A 59 -6.61 5.92 -16.39
N ASP A 60 -7.50 5.58 -17.33
CA ASP A 60 -8.95 5.74 -17.13
C ASP A 60 -9.51 4.75 -16.10
N GLU A 61 -8.97 3.53 -16.08
CA GLU A 61 -9.33 2.50 -15.12
C GLU A 61 -8.09 1.90 -14.42
N PRO A 62 -8.27 1.30 -13.22
CA PRO A 62 -7.22 0.50 -12.59
C PRO A 62 -6.68 -0.59 -13.51
N ASP A 63 -5.38 -0.85 -13.43
CA ASP A 63 -4.68 -1.92 -14.17
C ASP A 63 -4.68 -1.80 -15.71
N ARG A 64 -5.01 -0.62 -16.26
CA ARG A 64 -4.93 -0.34 -17.71
C ARG A 64 -3.54 0.02 -18.21
N ALA A 65 -2.76 0.71 -17.38
CA ALA A 65 -1.39 1.08 -17.72
C ALA A 65 -0.45 -0.14 -17.67
N PRO A 66 0.54 -0.24 -18.58
CA PRO A 66 1.53 -1.30 -18.54
C PRO A 66 2.37 -1.24 -17.26
N ASP A 67 2.16 -2.20 -16.35
CA ASP A 67 2.73 -2.26 -15.01
C ASP A 67 4.26 -2.14 -14.99
N ILE A 68 4.96 -2.92 -15.80
CA ILE A 68 6.43 -2.94 -15.84
C ILE A 68 6.99 -1.61 -16.34
N GLU A 69 6.41 -1.05 -17.39
CA GLU A 69 6.88 0.20 -18.00
C GLU A 69 6.62 1.38 -17.06
N LEU A 70 5.42 1.44 -16.48
CA LEU A 70 5.07 2.46 -15.48
C LEU A 70 6.02 2.42 -14.28
N ASN A 71 6.30 1.22 -13.75
CA ASN A 71 7.22 1.04 -12.63
C ASN A 71 8.64 1.51 -12.98
N GLU A 72 9.12 1.26 -14.21
CA GLU A 72 10.43 1.70 -14.64
C GLU A 72 10.53 3.23 -14.75
N ILE A 73 9.49 3.87 -15.27
CA ILE A 73 9.38 5.34 -15.34
C ILE A 73 9.44 5.95 -13.94
N VAL A 74 8.63 5.43 -13.00
CA VAL A 74 8.62 5.88 -11.59
C VAL A 74 9.99 5.67 -10.93
N TRP A 75 10.62 4.51 -11.18
CA TRP A 75 11.94 4.21 -10.62
C TRP A 75 13.00 5.21 -11.07
N ARG A 76 13.06 5.50 -12.38
CA ARG A 76 14.02 6.46 -12.94
C ARG A 76 13.72 7.90 -12.49
N ALA A 77 12.45 8.25 -12.27
CA ALA A 77 12.08 9.56 -11.73
C ALA A 77 12.59 9.76 -10.30
N VAL A 78 12.48 8.74 -9.44
CA VAL A 78 12.86 8.82 -8.02
C VAL A 78 14.36 8.59 -7.80
N LYS A 79 14.96 7.64 -8.53
CA LYS A 79 16.36 7.20 -8.32
C LYS A 79 17.35 7.84 -9.30
N GLY A 80 16.86 8.58 -10.28
CA GLY A 80 17.64 9.24 -11.33
C GLY A 80 17.60 8.48 -12.66
N ALA A 81 17.78 9.22 -13.76
CA ALA A 81 17.60 8.72 -15.13
C ALA A 81 18.46 7.50 -15.48
N GLY A 82 19.64 7.35 -14.86
CA GLY A 82 20.55 6.22 -15.06
C GLY A 82 20.30 5.02 -14.14
N ALA A 83 19.28 5.07 -13.26
CA ALA A 83 19.00 3.99 -12.33
C ALA A 83 18.34 2.79 -13.03
N ARG A 84 18.90 1.59 -12.84
CA ARG A 84 18.28 0.33 -13.31
C ARG A 84 17.23 -0.14 -12.31
N MET A 85 16.01 -0.39 -12.80
CA MET A 85 14.95 -0.96 -11.97
C MET A 85 15.30 -2.41 -11.59
N PRO A 86 15.12 -2.82 -10.31
CA PRO A 86 15.25 -4.22 -9.92
C PRO A 86 14.19 -5.09 -10.63
N PRO A 87 14.45 -6.40 -10.81
CA PRO A 87 13.50 -7.29 -11.48
C PRO A 87 12.18 -7.40 -10.71
N PRO A 88 11.04 -7.52 -11.40
CA PRO A 88 9.74 -7.67 -10.76
C PRO A 88 9.66 -8.98 -9.99
N VAL A 89 9.23 -8.91 -8.73
CA VAL A 89 8.97 -10.09 -7.90
C VAL A 89 7.47 -10.31 -7.83
N ARG A 90 6.98 -11.40 -8.42
CA ARG A 90 5.57 -11.84 -8.32
C ARG A 90 5.46 -12.95 -7.28
N ALA A 91 5.01 -12.62 -6.07
CA ALA A 91 4.76 -13.63 -5.05
C ALA A 91 3.34 -14.19 -5.22
N ALA A 92 3.22 -15.44 -5.67
CA ALA A 92 1.98 -16.18 -5.57
C ALA A 92 1.88 -16.75 -4.15
N PHE A 93 0.84 -16.38 -3.41
CA PHE A 93 0.48 -17.07 -2.17
C PHE A 93 -0.06 -18.46 -2.53
N VAL A 94 0.83 -19.44 -2.69
CA VAL A 94 0.43 -20.84 -2.78
C VAL A 94 0.03 -21.27 -1.38
N ARG A 95 -1.28 -21.38 -1.13
CA ARG A 95 -1.77 -22.14 0.03
C ARG A 95 -1.69 -23.63 -0.35
N PRO A 96 -0.80 -24.43 0.26
CA PRO A 96 -0.88 -25.87 0.08
C PRO A 96 -2.22 -26.34 0.67
N HIS A 97 -3.00 -27.07 -0.13
CA HIS A 97 -4.17 -27.79 0.34
C HIS A 97 -3.67 -28.90 1.28
N GLY A 98 -4.01 -28.78 2.57
CA GLY A 98 -3.67 -29.80 3.55
C GLY A 98 -4.61 -31.01 3.40
N PRO A 99 -4.18 -32.22 3.81
CA PRO A 99 -4.98 -33.45 3.74
C PRO A 99 -6.30 -33.41 4.53
N ASP A 100 -6.55 -32.34 5.30
CA ASP A 100 -7.78 -32.15 6.08
C ASP A 100 -8.98 -31.67 5.25
N ASP A 101 -8.75 -31.22 4.01
CA ASP A 101 -9.83 -30.73 3.15
C ASP A 101 -10.58 -31.87 2.42
N GLU A 102 -9.96 -33.05 2.23
CA GLU A 102 -10.65 -34.24 1.67
C GLU A 102 -11.67 -34.87 2.64
N ALA A 103 -11.54 -34.60 3.94
CA ALA A 103 -12.45 -35.15 4.95
C ALA A 103 -13.83 -34.46 4.95
N LYS A 104 -13.94 -33.25 4.37
CA LYS A 104 -15.20 -32.50 4.35
C LYS A 104 -16.12 -32.88 3.19
N ASP A 105 -15.57 -33.34 2.06
CA ASP A 105 -16.38 -33.72 0.89
C ASP A 105 -17.05 -35.11 1.06
N ARG A 106 -16.46 -36.00 1.86
CA ARG A 106 -17.06 -37.33 2.13
C ARG A 106 -18.24 -37.30 3.09
N ALA A 107 -18.44 -36.21 3.84
CA ALA A 107 -19.54 -36.08 4.80
C ALA A 107 -20.87 -35.64 4.18
N ASN A 108 -20.90 -35.22 2.90
CA ASN A 108 -22.09 -34.66 2.25
C ASN A 108 -22.68 -35.52 1.11
N THR A 109 -22.14 -36.72 0.86
CA THR A 109 -22.74 -37.70 -0.07
C THR A 109 -23.19 -38.93 0.71
N GLY A 110 -24.26 -38.77 1.47
CA GLY A 110 -24.81 -39.81 2.33
C GLY A 110 -26.25 -39.49 2.71
N ARG A 111 -27.11 -39.32 1.71
CA ARG A 111 -28.56 -39.44 1.85
C ARG A 111 -29.15 -40.14 0.64
#